data_AF-A0A9P4QJ93-F1
#
_entry.id   AF-A0A9P4QJ93-F1
#
_cell.length_a   1.000
_cell.length_b   1.000
_cell.length_c   1.000
_cell.angle_alpha   90.00
_cell.angle_beta   90.00
_cell.angle_gamma   90.00
#
_symmetry.space_group_name_H-M   'P 1'
#
loop_
_entity.id
_entity.type
_entity.pdbx_description
1 polymer ?
#
loop_
_entity_poly.entity_id
_entity_poly.type
_entity_poly.pdbx_seq_one_letter_code
_entity_poly.pdbx_strand_id
1 'polypeptide(L)'
;MLFVLVAERADFIVTLGDCAVSFLHFPYSTTTGMCVFSRDSVISAVRKRTSVAPALGESEKEEPGVWRKQQHPHIPPVSRSRSFGEYFLIAVTCTSFLLCTLAIATLSILRGWGTTSDLILGRFNITSQNTLLVAFLVNTPQLILSFCYLSINSICTSMAGAREWNQMGVARKGLRVT
;
A
#
# COMPACT_ATOMS: atom_id res chain seq x y z
N MET A 1 3.22 -2.10 -0.72
CA MET A 1 4.62 -2.49 -1.06
C MET A 1 4.89 -2.57 -2.56
N LEU A 2 4.10 -3.29 -3.36
CA LEU A 2 4.36 -3.42 -4.81
C LEU A 2 4.15 -2.11 -5.59
N PHE A 3 3.15 -1.31 -5.21
CA PHE A 3 2.99 0.06 -5.71
C PHE A 3 4.18 0.96 -5.32
N VAL A 4 4.78 0.76 -4.14
CA VAL A 4 5.96 1.52 -3.72
C VAL A 4 7.15 1.19 -4.63
N LEU A 5 7.38 -0.09 -4.95
CA LEU A 5 8.45 -0.51 -5.86
C LEU A 5 8.28 0.05 -7.29
N VAL A 6 7.05 0.21 -7.76
CA VAL A 6 6.76 0.67 -9.14
C VAL A 6 6.65 2.19 -9.23
N ALA A 7 6.04 2.84 -8.23
CA ALA A 7 5.70 4.26 -8.26
C ALA A 7 6.62 5.14 -7.39
N GLU A 8 7.17 4.61 -6.29
CA GLU A 8 8.11 5.31 -5.42
C GLU A 8 9.54 4.87 -5.76
N ARG A 9 10.09 5.42 -6.85
CA ARG A 9 11.53 5.43 -7.07
C ARG A 9 12.14 6.52 -6.19
N ALA A 10 12.32 6.23 -4.91
CA ALA A 10 13.09 7.12 -4.04
C ALA A 10 14.58 6.76 -4.18
N ASP A 11 15.41 7.74 -4.55
CA ASP A 11 16.87 7.57 -4.67
C ASP A 11 17.55 7.30 -3.31
N PHE A 12 16.83 7.50 -2.20
CA PHE A 12 17.32 7.32 -0.84
C PHE A 12 16.17 6.87 0.09
N ILE A 13 16.48 5.93 1.00
CA ILE A 13 15.53 5.44 2.01
C ILE A 13 15.53 6.45 3.15
N VAL A 14 14.63 7.42 3.11
CA VAL A 14 14.43 8.36 4.23
C VAL A 14 13.56 7.68 5.27
N THR A 15 14.07 7.58 6.50
CA THR A 15 13.25 7.16 7.63
C THR A 15 12.47 8.34 8.21
N LEU A 16 11.41 8.04 8.95
CA LEU A 16 10.63 9.05 9.67
C LEU A 16 11.52 9.87 10.63
N GLY A 17 12.57 9.24 11.19
CA GLY A 17 13.54 9.89 12.06
C GLY A 17 14.42 10.90 11.32
N ASP A 18 14.88 10.57 10.11
CA ASP A 18 15.66 11.51 9.28
C ASP A 18 14.84 12.76 8.92
N CYS A 19 13.55 12.59 8.61
CA CYS A 19 12.64 13.71 8.39
C CYS A 19 12.52 14.60 9.65
N ALA A 20 12.35 13.97 10.82
CA ALA A 20 12.22 14.70 12.08
C ALA A 20 13.52 15.45 12.45
N VAL A 21 14.68 14.79 12.31
CA VAL A 21 16.00 15.40 12.54
C VAL A 21 16.22 16.58 11.60
N SER A 22 15.95 16.41 10.30
CA SER A 22 16.08 17.47 9.31
C SER A 22 15.23 18.69 9.65
N PHE A 23 13.97 18.46 10.05
CA PHE A 23 13.07 19.53 10.50
C PHE A 23 13.56 20.24 11.77
N LEU A 24 14.13 19.51 12.73
CA LEU A 24 14.66 20.08 13.97
C LEU A 24 15.94 20.90 13.75
N HIS A 25 16.80 20.49 12.81
CA HIS A 25 18.00 21.25 12.45
C HIS A 25 17.69 22.49 11.60
N PHE A 26 16.75 22.37 10.67
CA PHE A 26 16.39 23.42 9.72
C PHE A 26 14.88 23.66 9.71
N PRO A 27 14.34 24.36 10.73
CA PRO A 27 12.92 24.66 10.79
C PRO A 27 12.52 25.57 9.63
N TYR A 28 11.53 25.14 8.84
CA TYR A 28 11.09 25.89 7.67
C TYR A 28 10.17 27.05 8.09
N SER A 29 10.57 28.30 7.80
CA SER A 29 9.87 29.51 8.23
C SER A 29 8.43 29.59 7.75
N THR A 30 8.14 29.07 6.55
CA THR A 30 6.78 29.02 5.99
C THR A 30 5.87 28.05 6.75
N THR A 31 6.40 27.05 7.48
CA THR A 31 5.60 26.05 8.23
C THR A 31 5.21 26.48 9.65
N THR A 32 5.67 27.65 10.08
CA THR A 32 5.43 28.18 11.43
C THR A 32 3.93 28.38 11.68
N GLY A 33 3.41 27.88 12.81
CA GLY A 33 1.99 28.01 13.17
C GLY A 33 1.04 27.05 12.46
N MET A 34 1.52 26.22 11.51
CA MET A 34 0.66 25.28 10.77
C MET A 34 0.50 23.91 11.43
N CYS A 35 0.94 23.73 12.67
CA CYS A 35 0.98 22.44 13.36
C CYS A 35 -0.41 21.80 13.56
N VAL A 36 -1.49 22.58 13.44
CA VAL A 36 -2.88 22.11 13.64
C VAL A 36 -3.67 22.01 12.33
N PHE A 37 -3.06 22.36 11.19
CA PHE A 37 -3.76 22.31 9.91
C PHE A 37 -4.04 20.86 9.48
N SER A 38 -5.26 20.62 9.00
CA SER A 38 -5.62 19.34 8.40
C SER A 38 -4.85 19.13 7.09
N ARG A 39 -4.47 17.88 6.84
CA ARG A 39 -3.84 17.44 5.58
C ARG A 39 -4.62 17.92 4.36
N ASP A 40 -5.94 17.86 4.40
CA ASP A 40 -6.78 18.19 3.24
C ASP A 40 -6.79 19.70 2.94
N SER A 41 -6.71 20.53 3.99
CA SER A 41 -6.55 21.98 3.85
C SER A 41 -5.22 22.32 3.19
N VAL A 42 -4.13 21.65 3.60
CA VAL A 42 -2.80 21.85 3.00
C VAL A 42 -2.77 21.39 1.55
N ILE A 43 -3.29 20.20 1.24
CA ILE A 43 -3.28 19.64 -0.12
C ILE A 43 -4.14 20.48 -1.07
N SER A 44 -5.30 20.95 -0.61
CA SER A 44 -6.17 21.80 -1.44
C SER A 44 -5.52 23.16 -1.73
N ALA A 45 -4.80 23.75 -0.77
CA ALA A 45 -4.02 24.98 -0.99
C ALA A 45 -2.88 24.77 -2.01
N VAL A 46 -2.11 23.70 -1.85
CA VAL A 46 -1.02 23.34 -2.78
C VAL A 46 -1.56 23.08 -4.19
N ARG A 47 -2.67 22.34 -4.31
CA ARG A 47 -3.29 22.02 -5.61
C ARG A 47 -3.79 23.27 -6.33
N LYS A 48 -4.28 24.27 -5.58
CA LYS A 48 -4.72 25.56 -6.13
C LYS A 48 -3.56 26.49 -6.52
N ARG A 49 -2.29 26.06 -6.31
CA ARG A 49 -1.07 26.89 -6.48
C ARG A 49 -1.16 28.24 -5.76
N THR A 50 -2.03 28.32 -4.75
CA THR A 50 -2.08 29.48 -3.88
C THR A 50 -0.86 29.37 -2.99
N SER A 51 -0.09 30.45 -2.88
CA SER A 51 0.91 30.53 -1.83
C SER A 51 0.20 30.16 -0.51
N VAL A 52 0.78 29.28 0.29
CA VAL A 52 0.18 28.92 1.59
C VAL A 52 0.12 30.16 2.49
N ALA A 53 0.98 31.17 2.22
CA ALA A 53 1.05 32.42 2.95
C ALA A 53 -0.24 33.29 2.90
N PRO A 54 -0.89 33.59 1.76
CA PRO A 54 -2.16 34.31 1.73
C PRO A 54 -3.34 33.53 2.35
N ALA A 55 -3.30 32.19 2.39
CA ALA A 55 -4.27 31.43 3.16
C ALA A 55 -4.14 31.66 4.68
N LEU A 56 -2.94 32.02 5.17
CA LEU A 56 -2.71 32.41 6.57
C LEU A 56 -3.36 33.75 6.94
N GLY A 57 -3.44 34.71 6.01
CA GLY A 57 -4.00 36.05 6.27
C GLY A 57 -5.54 36.08 6.29
N GLU A 58 -6.20 35.22 5.52
CA GLU A 58 -7.65 35.00 5.64
C GLU A 58 -7.99 34.05 6.81
N SER A 59 -7.15 33.06 7.09
CA SER A 59 -7.36 32.11 8.19
C SER A 59 -6.99 32.64 9.57
N GLU A 60 -6.25 33.76 9.71
CA GLU A 60 -6.06 34.43 11.01
C GLU A 60 -7.40 34.90 11.62
N LYS A 61 -8.45 35.03 10.80
CA LYS A 61 -9.84 35.26 11.25
C LYS A 61 -10.61 33.99 11.59
N GLU A 62 -10.15 32.81 11.16
CA GLU A 62 -10.71 31.53 11.61
C GLU A 62 -9.97 31.10 12.87
N GLU A 63 -10.72 30.81 13.93
CA GLU A 63 -10.15 30.44 15.23
C GLU A 63 -9.03 29.38 15.09
N PRO A 64 -7.94 29.51 15.87
CA PRO A 64 -6.84 28.54 15.83
C PRO A 64 -7.44 27.15 15.97
N GLY A 65 -7.32 26.34 14.91
CA GLY A 65 -8.02 25.07 14.79
C GLY A 65 -7.85 24.28 16.08
N VAL A 66 -8.94 24.08 16.82
CA VAL A 66 -8.87 23.30 18.06
C VAL A 66 -8.64 21.86 17.64
N TRP A 67 -7.60 21.22 18.22
CA TRP A 67 -7.41 19.79 18.03
C TRP A 67 -8.69 19.06 18.48
N ARG A 68 -9.38 18.42 17.54
CA ARG A 68 -10.53 17.58 17.84
C ARG A 68 -10.12 16.13 17.68
N LYS A 69 -10.46 15.32 18.67
CA LYS A 69 -10.31 13.87 18.60
C LYS A 69 -11.22 13.35 17.49
N GLN A 70 -10.66 13.15 16.30
CA GLN A 70 -11.37 12.51 15.21
C GLN A 70 -11.35 11.00 15.43
N GLN A 71 -12.53 10.38 15.46
CA GLN A 71 -12.64 8.93 15.51
C GLN A 71 -12.21 8.40 14.14
N HIS A 72 -11.02 7.83 14.06
CA HIS A 72 -10.63 7.07 12.88
C HIS A 72 -11.32 5.70 12.93
N PRO A 73 -11.94 5.25 11.83
CA PRO A 73 -12.42 3.88 11.75
C PRO A 73 -11.25 2.91 11.96
N HIS A 74 -11.51 1.71 12.48
CA HIS A 74 -10.51 0.63 12.71
C HIS A 74 -9.82 0.13 11.43
N ILE A 75 -10.06 0.78 10.29
CA ILE A 75 -9.39 0.50 9.02
C ILE A 75 -7.93 0.90 9.20
N PRO A 76 -6.96 0.04 8.84
CA PRO A 76 -5.56 0.34 9.00
C PRO A 76 -5.19 1.65 8.27
N PRO A 77 -4.16 2.39 8.74
CA PRO A 77 -3.72 3.68 8.19
C PRO A 77 -3.01 3.53 6.82
N VAL A 78 -3.48 2.59 6.00
CA VAL A 78 -3.00 2.42 4.64
C VAL A 78 -3.72 3.47 3.78
N SER A 79 -2.95 4.29 3.07
CA SER A 79 -3.52 5.30 2.19
C SER A 79 -4.54 4.65 1.24
N ARG A 80 -5.67 5.35 1.00
CA ARG A 80 -6.79 4.82 0.22
C ARG A 80 -6.37 4.41 -1.20
N SER A 81 -5.36 5.07 -1.78
CA SER A 81 -4.78 4.70 -3.09
C SER A 81 -3.88 3.47 -3.03
N ARG A 82 -3.07 3.33 -1.96
CA ARG A 82 -2.20 2.16 -1.75
C ARG A 82 -3.01 0.89 -1.50
N SER A 83 -4.11 1.01 -0.76
CA SER A 83 -5.05 -0.09 -0.51
C SER A 83 -5.72 -0.59 -1.79
N PHE A 84 -6.16 0.32 -2.67
CA PHE A 84 -6.90 -0.04 -3.87
C PHE A 84 -6.08 -0.91 -4.83
N GLY A 85 -4.79 -0.59 -5.03
CA GLY A 85 -3.89 -1.38 -5.89
C GLY A 85 -3.64 -2.78 -5.34
N GLU A 86 -3.48 -2.92 -4.02
CA GLU A 86 -3.26 -4.22 -3.38
C GLU A 86 -4.51 -5.10 -3.43
N TYR A 87 -5.69 -4.55 -3.14
CA TYR A 87 -6.96 -5.28 -3.29
C TYR A 87 -7.26 -5.65 -4.74
N PHE A 88 -6.93 -4.79 -5.70
CA PHE A 88 -7.10 -5.09 -7.13
C PHE A 88 -6.22 -6.26 -7.57
N LEU A 89 -4.95 -6.31 -7.17
CA LEU A 89 -4.04 -7.42 -7.50
C LEU A 89 -4.50 -8.75 -6.87
N ILE A 90 -4.98 -8.71 -5.62
CA ILE A 90 -5.57 -9.89 -4.96
C ILE A 90 -6.85 -10.32 -5.69
N ALA A 91 -7.72 -9.39 -6.07
CA ALA A 91 -8.93 -9.71 -6.80
C ALA A 91 -8.63 -10.33 -8.17
N VAL A 92 -7.66 -9.80 -8.92
CA VAL A 92 -7.24 -10.35 -10.23
C VAL A 92 -6.63 -11.75 -10.09
N THR A 93 -5.82 -12.00 -9.06
CA THR A 93 -5.25 -13.32 -8.81
C THR A 93 -6.30 -14.34 -8.35
N CYS A 94 -7.24 -13.94 -7.47
CA CYS A 94 -8.34 -14.81 -7.05
C CYS A 94 -9.33 -15.10 -8.20
N THR A 95 -9.68 -14.11 -9.00
CA THR A 95 -10.59 -14.28 -10.15
C THR A 95 -9.97 -15.11 -11.27
N SER A 96 -8.69 -14.90 -11.58
CA SER A 96 -7.97 -15.75 -12.54
C SER A 96 -7.86 -17.19 -12.05
N PHE A 97 -7.63 -17.42 -10.75
CA PHE A 97 -7.65 -18.76 -10.17
C PHE A 97 -9.05 -19.40 -10.27
N LEU A 98 -10.10 -18.68 -9.90
CA LEU A 98 -11.49 -19.16 -10.03
C LEU A 98 -11.85 -19.51 -11.48
N LEU A 99 -11.53 -18.65 -12.44
CA LEU A 99 -11.77 -18.90 -13.87
C LEU A 99 -10.97 -20.11 -14.37
N CYS A 100 -9.72 -20.28 -13.93
CA CYS A 100 -8.92 -21.45 -14.27
C CYS A 100 -9.52 -22.73 -13.69
N THR A 101 -9.89 -22.74 -12.41
CA THR A 101 -10.51 -23.92 -11.79
C THR A 101 -11.85 -24.30 -12.42
N LEU A 102 -12.67 -23.30 -12.80
CA LEU A 102 -13.92 -23.51 -13.50
C LEU A 102 -13.69 -24.10 -14.91
N ALA A 103 -12.73 -23.58 -15.67
CA ALA A 103 -12.37 -24.11 -16.99
C ALA A 103 -11.85 -25.56 -16.91
N ILE A 104 -11.13 -25.92 -15.85
CA ILE A 104 -10.64 -27.28 -15.62
C ILE A 104 -11.79 -28.22 -15.23
N ALA A 105 -12.75 -27.73 -14.45
CA ALA A 105 -13.94 -28.48 -14.05
C ALA A 105 -14.88 -28.77 -15.23
N THR A 106 -15.11 -27.80 -16.12
CA THR A 106 -15.93 -27.99 -17.33
C THR A 106 -15.26 -28.96 -18.31
N LEU A 107 -13.93 -28.96 -18.39
CA LEU A 107 -13.17 -29.94 -19.16
C LEU A 107 -13.04 -31.31 -18.46
N SER A 108 -13.65 -31.51 -17.29
CA SER A 108 -13.63 -32.75 -16.50
C SER A 108 -12.23 -33.29 -16.19
N ILE A 109 -11.23 -32.42 -16.12
CA ILE A 109 -9.81 -32.76 -15.89
C ILE A 109 -9.57 -33.11 -14.41
N LEU A 110 -10.39 -32.56 -13.51
CA LEU A 110 -10.33 -32.78 -12.06
C LEU A 110 -10.66 -34.21 -11.58
N ARG A 111 -11.21 -35.09 -12.44
CA ARG A 111 -11.49 -36.49 -12.07
C ARG A 111 -10.22 -37.34 -11.84
N GLY A 112 -9.05 -36.82 -12.19
CA GLY A 112 -7.75 -37.51 -12.02
C GLY A 112 -6.73 -36.72 -11.20
N TRP A 113 -7.15 -35.75 -10.37
CA TRP A 113 -6.21 -35.06 -9.48
C TRP A 113 -5.65 -36.06 -8.46
N GLY A 114 -4.42 -36.53 -8.69
CA GLY A 114 -3.73 -37.52 -7.85
C GLY A 114 -3.24 -38.77 -8.60
N THR A 115 -3.65 -39.01 -9.85
CA THR A 115 -3.17 -40.17 -10.64
C THR A 115 -2.19 -39.71 -11.71
N THR A 116 -0.94 -40.17 -11.60
CA THR A 116 0.19 -40.15 -12.57
C THR A 116 0.03 -39.29 -13.83
N SER A 117 0.94 -38.32 -13.93
CA SER A 117 1.13 -37.23 -14.91
C SER A 117 0.87 -37.49 -16.41
N ASP A 118 0.85 -38.74 -16.88
CA ASP A 118 0.62 -39.05 -18.31
C ASP A 118 -0.82 -38.73 -18.76
N LEU A 119 -1.80 -38.84 -17.86
CA LEU A 119 -3.21 -38.65 -18.21
C LEU A 119 -3.61 -37.18 -18.38
N ILE A 120 -2.87 -36.27 -17.74
CA ILE A 120 -3.08 -34.82 -17.86
C ILE A 120 -2.37 -34.30 -19.12
N LEU A 121 -1.11 -34.69 -19.35
CA LEU A 121 -0.34 -34.31 -20.55
C LEU A 121 -0.93 -34.90 -21.84
N GLY A 122 -1.51 -36.10 -21.81
CA GLY A 122 -2.15 -36.71 -22.98
C GLY A 122 -3.50 -36.10 -23.38
N ARG A 123 -4.18 -35.36 -22.48
CA ARG A 123 -5.49 -34.74 -22.73
C ARG A 123 -5.40 -33.32 -23.28
N PHE A 124 -4.35 -32.59 -22.91
CA PHE A 124 -4.02 -31.32 -23.53
C PHE A 124 -3.18 -31.63 -24.77
N ASN A 125 -3.74 -31.46 -25.97
CA ASN A 125 -2.92 -31.43 -27.19
C ASN A 125 -1.70 -30.54 -26.91
N ILE A 126 -0.49 -31.09 -27.08
CA ILE A 126 0.78 -30.43 -26.72
C ILE A 126 1.03 -29.30 -27.73
N THR A 127 0.26 -28.25 -27.58
CA THR A 127 0.43 -26.95 -28.22
C THR A 127 1.15 -26.08 -27.20
N SER A 128 2.07 -25.25 -27.67
CA SER A 128 2.83 -24.28 -26.84
C SER A 128 1.93 -23.49 -25.87
N GLN A 129 0.73 -23.13 -26.33
CA GLN A 129 -0.27 -22.41 -25.55
C GLN A 129 -0.83 -23.20 -24.35
N ASN A 130 -1.07 -24.50 -24.49
CA ASN A 130 -1.60 -25.34 -23.41
C ASN A 130 -0.54 -25.62 -22.33
N THR A 131 0.72 -25.72 -22.74
CA THR A 131 1.85 -25.93 -21.81
C THR A 131 2.02 -24.72 -20.87
N LEU A 132 1.89 -23.50 -21.41
CA LEU A 132 1.92 -22.28 -20.60
C LEU A 132 0.75 -22.19 -19.61
N LEU A 133 -0.46 -22.59 -20.01
CA LEU A 133 -1.62 -22.58 -19.12
C LEU A 133 -1.46 -23.55 -17.94
N VAL A 134 -0.96 -24.76 -18.20
CA VAL A 134 -0.70 -25.76 -17.15
C VAL A 134 0.43 -25.29 -16.23
N ALA A 135 1.51 -24.73 -16.80
CA ALA A 135 2.60 -24.16 -16.00
C ALA A 135 2.10 -23.00 -15.12
N PHE A 136 1.28 -22.10 -15.65
CA PHE A 136 0.70 -21.01 -14.88
C PHE A 136 -0.15 -21.54 -13.72
N LEU A 137 -1.05 -22.49 -13.99
CA LEU A 137 -1.93 -23.10 -13.00
C LEU A 137 -1.18 -23.70 -11.81
N VAL A 138 -0.11 -24.46 -12.08
CA VAL A 138 0.72 -25.09 -11.04
C VAL A 138 1.40 -24.05 -10.16
N ASN A 139 1.74 -22.89 -10.72
CA ASN A 139 2.43 -21.80 -10.01
C ASN A 139 1.48 -20.78 -9.35
N THR A 140 0.18 -20.79 -9.67
CA THR A 140 -0.80 -19.84 -9.10
C THR A 140 -0.86 -19.85 -7.56
N PRO A 141 -0.82 -21.01 -6.86
CA PRO A 141 -0.80 -21.02 -5.39
C PRO A 141 0.41 -20.28 -4.82
N GLN A 142 1.58 -20.40 -5.45
CA GLN A 142 2.79 -19.70 -5.04
C GLN A 142 2.68 -18.18 -5.26
N LEU A 143 2.07 -17.76 -6.37
CA LEU A 143 1.81 -16.34 -6.62
C LEU A 143 0.86 -15.75 -5.58
N ILE A 144 -0.24 -16.46 -5.26
CA ILE A 144 -1.21 -16.01 -4.26
C ILE A 144 -0.52 -15.81 -2.90
N LEU A 145 0.27 -16.79 -2.44
CA LEU A 145 0.98 -16.68 -1.17
C LEU A 145 1.98 -15.51 -1.16
N SER A 146 2.66 -15.25 -2.28
CA SER A 146 3.56 -14.11 -2.42
C SER A 146 2.82 -12.76 -2.29
N PHE A 147 1.68 -12.60 -2.97
CA PHE A 147 0.87 -11.38 -2.85
C PHE A 147 0.31 -11.20 -1.44
N CYS A 148 -0.20 -12.25 -0.81
CA CYS A 148 -0.65 -12.20 0.58
C CYS A 148 0.47 -11.76 1.53
N TYR A 149 1.68 -12.34 1.37
CA TYR A 149 2.84 -11.96 2.15
C TYR A 149 3.17 -10.47 1.97
N LEU A 150 3.23 -9.97 0.74
CA LEU A 150 3.51 -8.55 0.47
C LEU A 150 2.46 -7.62 1.07
N SER A 151 1.17 -7.97 1.00
CA SER A 151 0.07 -7.19 1.58
C SER A 151 0.16 -7.12 3.09
N ILE A 152 0.40 -8.25 3.77
CA ILE A 152 0.55 -8.27 5.23
C ILE A 152 1.74 -7.42 5.65
N ASN A 153 2.90 -7.58 4.98
CA ASN A 153 4.08 -6.78 5.28
C ASN A 153 3.86 -5.28 5.03
N SER A 154 3.11 -4.91 3.99
CA SER A 154 2.72 -3.53 3.70
C SER A 154 1.92 -2.93 4.87
N ILE A 155 0.92 -3.67 5.36
CA ILE A 155 0.07 -3.25 6.49
C ILE A 155 0.90 -3.16 7.77
N CYS A 156 1.67 -4.19 8.11
CA CYS A 156 2.53 -4.21 9.29
C CYS A 156 3.53 -3.05 9.30
N THR A 157 4.17 -2.77 8.17
CA THR A 157 5.12 -1.66 8.03
C THR A 157 4.45 -0.31 8.25
N SER A 158 3.24 -0.11 7.69
CA SER A 158 2.48 1.13 7.89
C SER A 158 2.06 1.34 9.35
N MET A 159 1.62 0.27 10.03
CA MET A 159 1.26 0.31 11.44
C MET A 159 2.48 0.58 12.33
N ALA A 160 3.62 -0.03 12.01
CA ALA A 160 4.88 0.20 12.73
C ALA A 160 5.33 1.67 12.61
N GLY A 161 5.32 2.24 11.41
CA GLY A 161 5.66 3.65 11.20
C GLY A 161 4.71 4.62 11.91
N ALA A 162 3.39 4.35 11.87
CA ALA A 162 2.40 5.16 12.59
C ALA A 162 2.59 5.06 14.11
N ARG A 163 2.89 3.86 14.63
CA ARG A 163 3.20 3.66 16.05
C ARG A 163 4.46 4.40 16.47
N GLU A 164 5.49 4.38 15.64
CA GLU A 164 6.74 5.09 15.88
C GLU A 164 6.52 6.61 15.95
N TRP A 165 5.81 7.18 14.98
CA TRP A 165 5.45 8.60 14.99
C TRP A 165 4.67 9.00 16.25
N ASN A 166 3.65 8.22 16.61
CA ASN A 166 2.83 8.49 17.78
C ASN A 166 3.65 8.40 19.08
N GLN A 167 4.61 7.48 19.14
CA GLN A 167 5.50 7.35 20.30
C GLN A 167 6.43 8.56 20.45
N MET A 168 6.94 9.13 19.35
CA MET A 168 7.79 10.34 19.37
C MET A 168 7.04 11.57 19.92
N GLY A 169 5.72 11.66 19.69
CA GLY A 169 4.89 12.74 20.24
C GLY A 169 4.60 12.63 21.74
N VAL A 170 4.69 11.43 22.32
CA VAL A 170 4.38 11.18 23.75
C VAL A 170 5.63 11.17 24.62
N ALA A 171 6.72 10.56 24.15
CA ALA A 171 7.96 10.43 24.92
C ALA A 171 9.17 10.82 24.09
N ARG A 172 10.12 11.55 24.71
CA ARG A 172 11.42 11.83 24.09
C ARG A 172 12.18 10.52 23.91
N LYS A 173 12.41 10.13 22.65
CA LYS A 173 13.09 8.89 22.27
C LYS A 173 14.17 9.24 21.25
N GLY A 174 15.28 8.49 21.24
CA GLY A 174 16.29 8.62 20.20
C GLY A 174 15.69 8.33 18.83
N LEU A 175 15.93 9.22 17.87
CA LEU A 175 15.46 9.09 16.49
C LEU A 175 16.32 8.02 15.80
N ARG A 176 15.66 7.05 15.16
CA ARG A 176 16.34 6.11 14.27
C ARG A 176 16.60 6.84 12.97
N VAL A 177 17.87 7.10 12.71
CA VAL A 177 18.38 7.77 11.52
C VAL A 177 19.31 6.82 10.78
N THR A 178 19.40 6.93 9.46
CA THR A 178 20.24 6.07 8.61
C THR A 178 21.27 6.85 7.83
#